data_AF-A0A962UC20-F1
#
_entry.id   AF-A0A962UC20-F1
#
_cell.length_a   1.000
_cell.length_b   1.000
_cell.length_c   1.000
_cell.angle_alpha   90.00
_cell.angle_beta   90.00
_cell.angle_gamma   90.00
#
_symmetry.space_group_name_H-M   'P 1'
#
loop_
_entity.id
_entity.type
_entity.pdbx_description
1 polymer ?
#
loop_
_entity_poly.entity_id
_entity_poly.type
_entity_poly.pdbx_seq_one_letter_code
_entity_poly.pdbx_strand_id
1 'polypeptide(L)'
;MADNSVPLSVVSSRETQYLWASIAIGKNVLVQQAPSSGRAYWFVVIDRSSLNVVYNQLQKAPNVAPNLGPYNSSDYILIVATIGLGLDVTPTGDLFNFLDYNGAGRELRRIEQIAQQFGCGTMGTFGYALVGVLGDLNQPGFEASNIAGTNVGPVLTLQLMPFVNQGKTVYTPVQLSNA
;
A
#
# COMPACT_ATOMS: atom_id res chain seq x y z
N MET A 1 7.03 -29.71 4.77
CA MET A 1 8.01 -28.61 4.59
C MET A 1 7.65 -27.54 5.59
N ALA A 2 8.60 -27.00 6.36
CA ALA A 2 8.32 -25.89 7.25
C ALA A 2 7.80 -24.71 6.40
N ASP A 3 6.70 -24.10 6.82
CA ASP A 3 6.17 -22.90 6.19
C ASP A 3 7.15 -21.76 6.44
N ASN A 4 8.00 -21.48 5.44
CA ASN A 4 8.96 -20.38 5.46
C ASN A 4 8.30 -19.05 5.02
N SER A 5 6.96 -18.96 5.01
CA SER A 5 6.28 -17.71 4.73
C SER A 5 6.58 -16.67 5.80
N VAL A 6 6.69 -15.41 5.35
CA VAL A 6 6.90 -14.26 6.23
C VAL A 6 5.59 -13.49 6.34
N PRO A 7 5.02 -13.29 7.55
CA PRO A 7 3.78 -12.54 7.69
C PRO A 7 3.98 -11.08 7.30
N LEU A 8 2.99 -10.50 6.61
CA LEU A 8 2.95 -9.10 6.24
C LEU A 8 1.63 -8.48 6.72
N SER A 9 1.70 -7.34 7.39
CA SER A 9 0.51 -6.59 7.80
C SER A 9 0.70 -5.10 7.55
N VAL A 10 -0.31 -4.47 6.95
CA VAL A 10 -0.32 -3.04 6.64
C VAL A 10 -1.53 -2.42 7.33
N VAL A 11 -1.26 -1.47 8.23
CA VAL A 11 -2.27 -0.67 8.91
C VAL A 11 -2.15 0.75 8.37
N SER A 12 -3.21 1.23 7.73
CA SER A 12 -3.32 2.63 7.32
C SER A 12 -4.17 3.42 8.31
N SER A 13 -4.10 4.75 8.24
CA SER A 13 -4.93 5.64 9.06
C SER A 13 -5.81 6.51 8.18
N ARG A 14 -7.07 6.65 8.61
CA ARG A 14 -8.00 7.68 8.14
C ARG A 14 -8.16 8.82 9.13
N GLU A 15 -7.66 8.67 10.35
CA GLU A 15 -7.91 9.63 11.42
C GLU A 15 -7.14 10.93 11.15
N THR A 16 -7.65 12.04 11.66
CA THR A 16 -7.01 13.36 11.57
C THR A 16 -6.34 13.77 12.88
N GLN A 17 -6.69 13.12 14.00
CA GLN A 17 -6.15 13.36 15.34
C GLN A 17 -4.97 12.45 15.72
N TYR A 18 -4.97 11.19 15.28
CA TYR A 18 -3.92 10.19 15.51
C TYR A 18 -3.43 9.63 14.17
N LEU A 19 -2.51 10.38 13.57
CA LEU A 19 -2.03 10.15 12.21
C LEU A 19 -0.80 9.23 12.21
N TRP A 20 -1.03 7.92 12.25
CA TRP A 20 0.04 6.95 12.07
C TRP A 20 -0.37 5.80 11.15
N ALA A 21 0.61 5.24 10.44
CA ALA A 21 0.47 3.97 9.74
C ALA A 21 1.56 3.01 10.23
N SER A 22 1.35 1.71 10.04
CA SER A 22 2.36 0.71 10.36
C SER A 22 2.42 -0.39 9.32
N ILE A 23 3.63 -0.83 9.02
CA ILE A 23 3.91 -1.95 8.13
C ILE A 23 4.77 -2.94 8.92
N ALA A 24 4.26 -4.14 9.14
CA ALA A 24 4.99 -5.23 9.78
C ALA A 24 5.38 -6.28 8.73
N ILE A 25 6.68 -6.58 8.63
CA ILE A 25 7.26 -7.60 7.73
C ILE A 25 8.03 -8.59 8.61
N GLY A 26 7.45 -9.77 8.83
CA GLY A 26 7.98 -10.73 9.81
C GLY A 26 8.01 -10.12 11.20
N LYS A 27 9.22 -9.94 11.75
CA LYS A 27 9.45 -9.30 13.06
C LYS A 27 9.78 -7.81 12.96
N ASN A 28 10.02 -7.29 11.75
CA ASN A 28 10.38 -5.89 11.54
C ASN A 28 9.11 -5.06 11.43
N VAL A 29 8.98 -4.03 12.29
CA VAL A 29 7.84 -3.13 12.29
C VAL A 29 8.31 -1.72 11.95
N LEU A 30 7.74 -1.18 10.88
CA LEU A 30 7.88 0.22 10.49
C LEU A 30 6.66 0.96 11.01
N VAL A 31 6.88 2.08 11.69
CA VAL A 31 5.81 2.98 12.13
C VAL A 31 6.09 4.34 11.52
N GLN A 32 5.07 4.90 10.86
CA GLN A 32 5.18 6.20 10.21
C GLN A 32 4.14 7.14 10.78
N GLN A 33 4.61 8.28 11.32
CA GLN A 33 3.74 9.38 11.72
C GLN A 33 3.43 10.26 10.52
N ALA A 34 2.35 11.04 10.60
CA ALA A 34 2.10 12.09 9.63
C ALA A 34 3.30 13.06 9.53
N PRO A 35 3.62 13.54 8.32
CA PRO A 35 4.53 14.67 8.18
C PRO A 35 3.98 15.91 8.89
N SER A 36 4.87 16.83 9.25
CA SER A 36 4.49 18.13 9.83
C SER A 36 3.54 18.94 8.94
N SER A 37 3.56 18.68 7.62
CA SER A 37 2.67 19.28 6.62
C SER A 37 1.28 18.62 6.51
N GLY A 38 0.99 17.64 7.36
CA GLY A 38 -0.30 17.01 7.53
C GLY A 38 -0.38 15.59 6.95
N ARG A 39 -1.29 15.36 6.01
CA ARG A 39 -1.70 14.05 5.52
C ARG A 39 -0.82 13.58 4.35
N ALA A 40 -0.65 12.28 4.18
CA ALA A 40 0.19 11.74 3.12
C ALA A 40 -0.14 10.30 2.73
N TYR A 41 0.29 9.93 1.52
CA TYR A 41 0.57 8.56 1.14
C TYR A 41 1.94 8.17 1.68
N TRP A 42 2.05 6.94 2.16
CA TRP A 42 3.30 6.34 2.58
C TRP A 42 3.66 5.20 1.62
N PHE A 43 4.74 5.40 0.87
CA PHE A 43 5.26 4.44 -0.09
C PHE A 43 6.48 3.73 0.50
N VAL A 44 6.39 2.42 0.60
CA VAL A 44 7.50 1.55 1.00
C VAL A 44 7.74 0.56 -0.11
N VAL A 45 9.01 0.34 -0.45
CA VAL A 45 9.43 -0.71 -1.39
C VAL A 45 10.39 -1.63 -0.67
N ILE A 46 10.15 -2.94 -0.80
CA ILE A 46 11.04 -3.97 -0.28
C ILE A 46 11.62 -4.82 -1.40
N ASP A 47 12.87 -5.23 -1.25
CA ASP A 47 13.51 -6.20 -2.14
C ASP A 47 12.91 -7.59 -1.89
N ARG A 48 12.45 -8.27 -2.95
CA ARG A 48 11.78 -9.57 -2.84
C ARG A 48 12.69 -10.70 -2.41
N SER A 49 14.00 -10.54 -2.38
CA SER A 49 14.91 -11.63 -1.99
C SER A 49 15.39 -11.51 -0.55
N SER A 50 15.66 -10.30 -0.11
CA SER A 50 16.18 -9.99 1.23
C SER A 50 15.10 -9.50 2.19
N LEU A 51 13.95 -9.05 1.67
CA LEU A 51 12.90 -8.36 2.41
C LEU A 51 13.36 -7.05 3.07
N ASN A 52 14.51 -6.52 2.64
CA ASN A 52 15.01 -5.23 3.10
C ASN A 52 14.19 -4.10 2.48
N VAL A 53 13.93 -3.06 3.28
CA VAL A 53 13.35 -1.80 2.81
C VAL A 53 14.41 -1.06 1.99
N VAL A 54 14.09 -0.81 0.72
CA VAL A 54 14.98 -0.11 -0.23
C VAL A 54 14.45 1.28 -0.62
N TYR A 55 13.15 1.52 -0.37
CA TYR A 55 12.52 2.83 -0.54
C TYR A 55 11.51 3.04 0.58
N ASN A 56 11.47 4.26 1.13
CA ASN A 56 10.54 4.63 2.18
C ASN A 56 10.32 6.15 2.11
N GLN A 57 9.19 6.59 1.57
CA GLN A 57 8.90 8.01 1.37
C GLN A 57 7.45 8.35 1.65
N LEU A 58 7.26 9.57 2.15
CA LEU A 58 5.95 10.20 2.27
C LEU A 58 5.71 11.11 1.08
N GLN A 59 4.48 11.09 0.56
CA GLN A 59 4.06 11.95 -0.54
C GLN A 59 2.67 12.51 -0.28
N LYS A 60 2.49 13.82 -0.50
CA LYS A 60 1.19 14.47 -0.38
C LYS A 60 0.47 14.63 -1.74
N ALA A 61 1.23 14.76 -2.82
CA ALA A 61 0.68 15.04 -4.13
C ALA A 61 -0.25 13.89 -4.59
N PRO A 62 -1.53 14.17 -4.89
CA PRO A 62 -2.50 13.15 -5.28
C PRO A 62 -2.39 12.75 -6.76
N ASN A 63 -1.57 13.45 -7.53
CA ASN A 63 -1.53 13.36 -8.99
C ASN A 63 -0.12 13.11 -9.56
N VAL A 64 0.85 12.77 -8.71
CA VAL A 64 2.26 12.53 -9.11
C VAL A 64 2.62 11.10 -8.74
N ALA A 65 3.16 10.32 -9.68
CA ALA A 65 3.70 9.00 -9.37
C ALA A 65 5.01 9.13 -8.55
N PRO A 66 5.24 8.27 -7.55
CA PRO A 66 6.50 8.29 -6.80
C PRO A 66 7.66 7.93 -7.73
N ASN A 67 8.75 8.69 -7.65
CA ASN A 67 9.99 8.34 -8.35
C ASN A 67 10.75 7.27 -7.58
N LEU A 68 10.58 6.01 -8.00
CA LEU A 68 11.23 4.85 -7.38
C LEU A 68 12.66 4.60 -7.91
N GLY A 69 13.11 5.37 -8.91
CA GLY A 69 14.43 5.19 -9.53
C GLY A 69 14.67 3.73 -9.96
N PRO A 70 15.74 3.08 -9.47
CA PRO A 70 16.08 1.70 -9.87
C PRO A 70 15.14 0.62 -9.30
N TYR A 71 14.24 0.98 -8.38
CA TYR A 71 13.38 0.03 -7.68
C TYR A 71 12.05 -0.26 -8.40
N ASN A 72 11.87 0.22 -9.63
CA ASN A 72 10.66 0.02 -10.43
C ASN A 72 10.76 -1.24 -11.31
N SER A 73 10.90 -2.42 -10.69
CA SER A 73 10.96 -3.72 -11.37
C SER A 73 10.27 -4.82 -10.56
N SER A 74 10.06 -5.97 -11.20
CA SER A 74 9.46 -7.15 -10.55
C SER A 74 10.34 -7.82 -9.50
N ASP A 75 11.54 -7.32 -9.24
CA ASP A 75 12.36 -7.73 -8.10
C ASP A 75 11.89 -7.13 -6.76
N TYR A 76 10.88 -6.25 -6.81
CA TYR A 76 10.45 -5.47 -5.66
C TYR A 76 8.96 -5.59 -5.39
N ILE A 77 8.59 -5.41 -4.12
CA ILE A 77 7.19 -5.29 -3.67
C ILE A 77 6.93 -3.84 -3.29
N LEU A 78 5.87 -3.27 -3.86
CA LEU A 78 5.28 -2.00 -3.44
C LEU A 78 4.34 -2.24 -2.27
N ILE A 79 4.47 -1.43 -1.24
CA ILE A 79 3.53 -1.31 -0.13
C ILE A 79 3.11 0.16 -0.04
N VAL A 80 1.80 0.41 -0.06
CA VAL A 80 1.23 1.75 0.10
C VAL A 80 0.30 1.74 1.30
N ALA A 81 0.39 2.77 2.13
CA ALA A 81 -0.58 3.04 3.19
C ALA A 81 -0.93 4.53 3.21
N THR A 82 -2.18 4.88 3.49
CA THR A 82 -2.57 6.28 3.70
C THR A 82 -2.45 6.70 5.16
N ILE A 83 -2.19 7.98 5.37
CA ILE A 83 -2.15 8.63 6.68
C ILE A 83 -3.06 9.87 6.63
N GLY A 84 -4.31 9.67 7.06
CA GLY A 84 -5.31 10.72 7.27
C GLY A 84 -5.81 11.43 6.02
N LEU A 85 -5.59 10.89 4.82
CA LEU A 85 -5.94 11.56 3.56
C LEU A 85 -7.46 11.78 3.43
N GLY A 86 -7.81 12.97 2.95
CA GLY A 86 -9.19 13.35 2.67
C GLY A 86 -9.63 12.86 1.29
N LEU A 87 -10.94 12.71 1.07
CA LEU A 87 -11.50 12.41 -0.25
C LEU A 87 -11.34 13.57 -1.25
N ASP A 88 -10.80 14.71 -0.82
CA ASP A 88 -10.36 15.83 -1.65
C ASP A 88 -8.96 15.63 -2.25
N VAL A 89 -8.23 14.61 -1.78
CA VAL A 89 -6.85 14.32 -2.21
C VAL A 89 -6.68 12.85 -2.59
N THR A 90 -7.72 12.25 -3.20
CA THR A 90 -7.66 10.87 -3.73
C THR A 90 -6.65 10.73 -4.88
N PRO A 91 -6.11 9.52 -5.14
CA PRO A 91 -5.23 9.32 -6.28
C PRO A 91 -5.92 9.71 -7.59
N THR A 92 -5.21 10.47 -8.42
CA THR A 92 -5.66 10.90 -9.75
C THR A 92 -4.48 10.90 -10.72
N GLY A 93 -4.74 10.98 -12.03
CA GLY A 93 -3.70 11.13 -13.05
C GLY A 93 -2.57 10.09 -12.93
N ASP A 94 -1.33 10.57 -12.90
CA ASP A 94 -0.13 9.72 -12.87
C ASP A 94 -0.08 8.83 -11.63
N LEU A 95 -0.54 9.32 -10.48
CA LEU A 95 -0.56 8.50 -9.27
C LEU A 95 -1.58 7.36 -9.38
N PHE A 96 -2.78 7.66 -9.89
CA PHE A 96 -3.80 6.62 -10.11
C PHE A 96 -3.27 5.54 -11.06
N ASN A 97 -2.74 5.96 -12.21
CA ASN A 97 -2.19 5.06 -13.21
C ASN A 97 -1.02 4.23 -12.67
N PHE A 98 -0.16 4.83 -11.85
CA PHE A 98 0.93 4.13 -11.19
C PHE A 98 0.42 3.06 -10.22
N LEU A 99 -0.58 3.38 -9.39
CA LEU A 99 -1.14 2.41 -8.45
C LEU A 99 -1.84 1.26 -9.20
N ASP A 100 -2.64 1.58 -10.22
CA ASP A 100 -3.34 0.60 -11.06
C ASP A 100 -2.34 -0.34 -11.77
N TYR A 101 -1.28 0.22 -12.34
CA TYR A 101 -0.20 -0.54 -12.97
C TYR A 101 0.51 -1.51 -12.01
N ASN A 102 0.57 -1.17 -10.72
CA ASN A 102 1.25 -1.96 -9.70
C ASN A 102 0.28 -2.75 -8.80
N GLY A 103 -0.88 -3.11 -9.35
CA GLY A 103 -1.79 -4.09 -8.76
C GLY A 103 -2.97 -3.50 -7.96
N ALA A 104 -3.15 -2.18 -7.93
CA ALA A 104 -4.40 -1.61 -7.43
C ALA A 104 -5.58 -1.96 -8.35
N GLY A 105 -6.79 -1.98 -7.81
CA GLY A 105 -7.92 -2.58 -8.50
C GLY A 105 -9.26 -1.96 -8.12
N ARG A 106 -10.13 -2.79 -7.54
CA ARG A 106 -11.49 -2.46 -7.13
C ARG A 106 -11.51 -1.40 -6.03
N GLU A 107 -10.66 -1.50 -5.01
CA GLU A 107 -10.70 -0.57 -3.87
C GLU A 107 -10.21 0.82 -4.25
N LEU A 108 -9.19 0.93 -5.12
CA LEU A 108 -8.79 2.21 -5.71
C LEU A 108 -9.93 2.86 -6.51
N ARG A 109 -10.58 2.10 -7.41
CA ARG A 109 -11.73 2.58 -8.21
C ARG A 109 -12.94 2.94 -7.34
N ARG A 110 -13.15 2.22 -6.24
CA ARG A 110 -14.21 2.51 -5.27
C ARG A 110 -13.98 3.87 -4.59
N ILE A 111 -12.74 4.17 -4.19
CA ILE A 111 -12.39 5.47 -3.61
C ILE A 111 -12.65 6.59 -4.63
N GLU A 112 -12.17 6.42 -5.86
CA GLU A 112 -12.38 7.38 -6.94
C GLU A 112 -13.86 7.63 -7.21
N GLN A 113 -14.65 6.56 -7.38
CA GLN A 113 -16.08 6.67 -7.65
C GLN A 113 -16.80 7.43 -6.52
N ILE A 114 -16.50 7.13 -5.26
CA ILE A 114 -17.15 7.82 -4.13
C ILE A 114 -16.75 9.29 -4.09
N ALA A 115 -15.48 9.62 -4.29
CA ALA A 115 -15.03 11.01 -4.33
C ALA A 115 -15.73 11.80 -5.45
N GLN A 116 -15.88 11.20 -6.64
CA GLN A 116 -16.58 11.83 -7.77
C GLN A 116 -18.09 11.97 -7.53
N GLN A 117 -18.75 10.95 -6.96
CA GLN A 117 -20.22 10.93 -6.81
C GLN A 117 -20.73 11.81 -5.67
N PHE A 118 -20.02 11.86 -4.53
CA PHE A 118 -20.47 12.59 -3.35
C PHE A 118 -19.83 13.98 -3.20
N GLY A 119 -18.97 14.38 -4.14
CA GLY A 119 -18.22 15.62 -4.10
C GLY A 119 -17.02 15.51 -3.16
N CYS A 120 -15.83 15.71 -3.74
CA CYS A 120 -14.53 15.69 -3.08
C CYS A 120 -14.56 16.36 -1.69
N GLY A 121 -14.44 15.57 -0.62
CA GLY A 121 -14.31 16.06 0.76
C GLY A 121 -15.56 16.02 1.64
N THR A 122 -16.77 15.77 1.10
CA THR A 122 -18.02 15.75 1.91
C THR A 122 -18.08 14.58 2.90
N MET A 123 -17.46 13.45 2.56
CA MET A 123 -17.43 12.25 3.41
C MET A 123 -16.16 12.16 4.29
N GLY A 124 -15.37 13.23 4.36
CA GLY A 124 -14.17 13.31 5.20
C GLY A 124 -12.97 12.57 4.62
N THR A 125 -12.41 11.63 5.38
CA THR A 125 -11.17 10.92 5.07
C THR A 125 -11.38 9.48 4.64
N PHE A 126 -10.36 8.92 3.98
CA PHE A 126 -10.32 7.52 3.59
C PHE A 126 -9.01 6.86 4.06
N GLY A 127 -9.13 5.57 4.36
CA GLY A 127 -8.01 4.68 4.61
C GLY A 127 -7.80 3.80 3.39
N TYR A 128 -6.55 3.60 2.96
CA TYR A 128 -6.21 2.72 1.85
C TYR A 128 -4.85 2.04 2.11
N ALA A 129 -4.80 0.75 1.81
CA ALA A 129 -3.60 -0.06 1.83
C ALA A 129 -3.50 -0.86 0.53
N LEU A 130 -2.30 -0.96 -0.03
CA LEU A 130 -1.98 -1.75 -1.22
C LEU A 130 -0.68 -2.51 -0.99
N VAL A 131 -0.63 -3.76 -1.43
CA VAL A 131 0.59 -4.56 -1.56
C VAL A 131 0.57 -5.22 -2.93
N GLY A 132 1.60 -4.95 -3.74
CA GLY A 132 1.72 -5.51 -5.09
C GLY A 132 3.18 -5.72 -5.49
N VAL A 133 3.43 -6.57 -6.48
CA VAL A 133 4.75 -6.70 -7.10
C VAL A 133 4.91 -5.57 -8.12
N LEU A 134 6.00 -4.81 -8.04
CA LEU A 134 6.25 -3.70 -8.97
C LEU A 134 6.50 -4.21 -10.39
N GLY A 135 6.12 -3.46 -11.42
CA GLY A 135 6.51 -3.80 -12.80
C GLY A 135 5.85 -5.05 -13.39
N ASP A 136 4.91 -5.69 -12.68
CA ASP A 136 4.22 -6.90 -13.14
C ASP A 136 2.81 -6.56 -13.64
N LEU A 137 2.73 -6.12 -14.90
CA LEU A 137 1.57 -5.58 -15.61
C LEU A 137 0.27 -6.40 -15.54
N ASN A 138 0.33 -7.67 -15.16
CA ASN A 138 -0.82 -8.58 -15.21
C ASN A 138 -1.10 -9.30 -13.89
N GLN A 139 -0.45 -8.92 -12.78
CA GLN A 139 -0.76 -9.49 -11.48
C GLN A 139 -1.57 -8.51 -10.63
N PRO A 140 -2.84 -8.85 -10.29
CA PRO A 140 -3.57 -8.07 -9.32
C PRO A 140 -2.83 -8.11 -7.98
N GLY A 141 -2.70 -6.95 -7.36
CA GLY A 141 -2.19 -6.83 -6.01
C GLY A 141 -3.28 -7.13 -4.99
N PHE A 142 -2.95 -6.89 -3.73
CA PHE A 142 -3.87 -6.97 -2.61
C PHE A 142 -4.11 -5.57 -2.07
N GLU A 143 -5.37 -5.19 -1.94
CA GLU A 143 -5.74 -3.87 -1.47
C GLU A 143 -6.91 -3.96 -0.49
N ALA A 144 -6.99 -2.96 0.36
CA ALA A 144 -8.12 -2.76 1.24
C ALA A 144 -8.38 -1.26 1.36
N SER A 145 -9.66 -0.87 1.36
CA SER A 145 -10.07 0.51 1.63
C SER A 145 -11.09 0.59 2.76
N ASN A 146 -11.06 1.69 3.50
CA ASN A 146 -12.11 2.08 4.42
C ASN A 146 -12.58 3.50 4.10
N ILE A 147 -13.88 3.63 3.83
CA ILE A 147 -14.55 4.90 3.53
C ILE A 147 -15.80 4.91 4.40
N ALA A 148 -15.97 5.95 5.23
CA ALA A 148 -16.93 6.00 6.35
C ALA A 148 -16.80 4.80 7.35
N GLY A 149 -16.54 5.07 8.63
CA GLY A 149 -16.28 4.01 9.62
C GLY A 149 -15.35 4.40 10.77
N THR A 150 -14.78 3.39 11.42
CA THR A 150 -13.89 3.49 12.60
C THR A 150 -12.66 4.37 12.36
N ASN A 151 -12.05 4.90 13.43
CA ASN A 151 -10.90 5.82 13.31
C ASN A 151 -9.63 5.15 12.75
N VAL A 152 -9.49 3.82 12.86
CA VAL A 152 -8.41 3.05 12.23
C VAL A 152 -8.78 2.79 10.76
N GLY A 153 -7.83 2.99 9.84
CA GLY A 153 -7.99 2.63 8.43
C GLY A 153 -8.04 1.11 8.23
N PRO A 154 -8.11 0.62 6.98
CA PRO A 154 -8.07 -0.82 6.72
C PRO A 154 -6.77 -1.45 7.26
N VAL A 155 -6.91 -2.67 7.77
CA VAL A 155 -5.83 -3.59 8.09
C VAL A 155 -5.77 -4.63 6.99
N LEU A 156 -4.67 -4.66 6.22
CA LEU A 156 -4.42 -5.63 5.17
C LEU A 156 -3.39 -6.64 5.67
N THR A 157 -3.77 -7.92 5.74
CA THR A 157 -2.92 -9.01 6.22
C THR A 157 -2.66 -10.03 5.12
N LEU A 158 -1.39 -10.37 4.91
CA LEU A 158 -0.90 -11.25 3.85
C LEU A 158 0.23 -12.15 4.36
N GLN A 159 0.63 -13.11 3.54
CA GLN A 159 1.86 -13.86 3.69
C GLN A 159 2.79 -13.59 2.51
N LEU A 160 4.08 -13.51 2.77
CA LEU A 160 5.12 -13.49 1.75
C LEU A 160 5.64 -14.91 1.60
N MET A 161 5.20 -15.61 0.55
CA MET A 161 5.64 -16.99 0.30
C MET A 161 6.94 -17.02 -0.50
N PRO A 162 7.96 -17.76 -0.03
CA PRO A 162 9.17 -17.97 -0.81
C PRO A 162 8.90 -18.92 -1.97
N PHE A 163 9.44 -18.60 -3.14
CA PHE A 163 9.57 -19.52 -4.26
C PHE A 163 10.93 -19.31 -4.93
N VAL A 164 11.39 -20.31 -5.67
CA VAL A 164 12.67 -20.25 -6.39
C VAL A 164 12.42 -19.73 -7.79
N ASN A 165 13.01 -18.58 -8.12
CA ASN A 165 13.04 -18.03 -9.47
C ASN A 165 14.50 -18.01 -9.95
N GLN A 166 14.81 -18.75 -11.01
CA GLN A 166 16.17 -18.83 -11.58
C GLN A 166 17.27 -19.12 -10.55
N GLY A 167 17.00 -20.01 -9.58
CA GLY A 167 17.94 -20.38 -8.52
C GLY A 167 18.04 -19.38 -7.35
N LYS A 168 17.34 -18.24 -7.41
CA LYS A 168 17.24 -17.27 -6.32
C LYS A 168 15.92 -17.46 -5.58
N THR A 169 15.96 -17.45 -4.24
CA THR A 169 14.72 -17.39 -3.45
C THR A 169 14.18 -15.96 -3.50
N VAL A 170 12.92 -15.84 -3.89
CA VAL A 170 12.17 -14.59 -3.91
C VAL A 170 10.82 -14.79 -3.25
N TYR A 171 10.30 -13.73 -2.64
CA TYR A 171 9.05 -13.74 -1.91
C TYR A 171 7.94 -13.09 -2.73
N THR A 172 6.74 -13.68 -2.69
CA THR A 172 5.54 -13.14 -3.35
C THR A 172 4.43 -12.98 -2.32
N PRO A 173 3.71 -11.84 -2.32
CA PRO A 173 2.54 -11.68 -1.46
C PRO A 173 1.43 -12.65 -1.88
N VAL A 174 0.78 -13.26 -0.91
CA VAL A 174 -0.41 -14.10 -1.07
C VAL A 174 -1.42 -13.81 0.03
N GLN A 175 -2.69 -14.10 -0.22
CA GLN A 175 -3.72 -14.11 0.82
C GLN A 175 -3.42 -15.17 1.88
N LEU A 176 -3.81 -14.89 3.12
CA LEU A 176 -3.85 -15.89 4.16
C LEU A 176 -4.71 -17.06 3.70
N SER A 177 -4.19 -18.28 3.76
CA SER A 177 -4.99 -19.46 3.42
C SER A 177 -6.12 -19.63 4.44
N ASN A 178 -7.31 -19.97 3.99
CA ASN A 178 -8.30 -20.60 4.86
C ASN A 178 -7.71 -21.96 5.26
N ALA A 179 -7.36 -22.12 6.53
CA ALA A 179 -6.81 -23.37 7.06
C ALA A 179 -7.72 -24.57 6.78
#